data_AF-B8LM08-F1
#
_entry.id   AF-B8LM08-F1
#
_cell.length_a   1.000
_cell.length_b   1.000
_cell.length_c   1.000
_cell.angle_alpha   90.00
_cell.angle_beta   90.00
_cell.angle_gamma   90.00
#
_symmetry.space_group_name_H-M   'P 1'
#
loop_
_entity.id
_entity.type
_entity.pdbx_description
1 polymer ?
#
loop_
_entity_poly.entity_id
_entity_poly.type
_entity_poly.pdbx_seq_one_letter_code
_entity_poly.pdbx_strand_id
1 'polypeptide(L)'
;MGSDSLTSRFTIGQEIATFLVSCGLVPKVWEESLRASNVESFTVNEYEDVAYVTFPSFQRLEDFIVDDSKCGEGNIQTDHGVFSGCLNGNDEKPALIHPGALTLFLHIMEKTDFQAKLQIYTDAKQRKLKPIIFVGHSLGGAVATLATLWVLGKRLRQSSPFCITFGCPLVGDERLVEAVGRENWGGNFCHVVSKHDIVPRMLLAPFESIANPFTTVFGYWQGKNVPDSLIQDASRTLLNNVFVSPSSPYRPFGTYMFCSSNGAACIENAQTVLEMLHLTMQSQHTSFDEIVQACLLEHIRYDSVLEEVRQNSIRGIRIAKSNSESSYEMGISSQLEAIGVGAQNDRAQRALLKAGELENEYNENVQMLAIKLSVRQSSMAELEWYKERREKEDGSTYYDSFKKQDMMDIHANLVRVKLAEFWDEIMEKWEGHELPSDFKSQNKWINAGNTYRKLVEPLDIAHYYLTTKTNKSYFSDGRPHRHKVLQEWMEAKEKTRSSRGQRTRTKPASLTEDSCFWAYVEEAWKDLENLKQGQHQSLQSLEQFEKYVTTMNNGLKIAPDVFLKGSSYMMWSEEWEKYKRDHSFNGALESPIMR
;
A
#
# COMPACT_ATOMS: atom_id res chain seq x y z
N MET A 1 41.09 4.42 3.15
CA MET A 1 40.98 4.20 1.69
C MET A 1 39.72 3.40 1.46
N GLY A 2 38.65 3.89 0.85
CA GLY A 2 38.24 5.25 0.50
C GLY A 2 36.78 5.40 0.95
N SER A 3 36.46 6.54 1.54
CA SER A 3 35.08 6.96 1.80
C SER A 3 34.44 7.40 0.47
N ASP A 4 34.18 6.44 -0.41
CA ASP A 4 33.25 6.64 -1.53
C ASP A 4 31.89 6.09 -1.09
N SER A 5 31.23 6.78 -0.16
CA SER A 5 29.82 6.54 0.11
C SER A 5 28.99 7.32 -0.91
N LEU A 6 28.58 6.58 -1.94
CA LEU A 6 27.35 6.73 -2.71
C LEU A 6 27.12 8.07 -3.45
N THR A 7 27.56 8.05 -4.71
CA THR A 7 26.86 8.60 -5.89
C THR A 7 26.20 9.96 -5.71
N SER A 8 26.78 11.00 -6.31
CA SER A 8 26.08 12.26 -6.53
C SER A 8 24.79 11.98 -7.30
N ARG A 9 23.63 12.04 -6.64
CA ARG A 9 22.35 11.62 -7.23
C ARG A 9 21.81 12.77 -8.08
N PHE A 10 21.50 12.50 -9.35
CA PHE A 10 20.82 13.45 -10.21
C PHE A 10 19.32 13.32 -9.94
N THR A 11 18.59 14.44 -9.86
CA THR A 11 17.13 14.40 -9.70
C THR A 11 16.47 13.95 -11.00
N ILE A 12 15.72 12.84 -11.00
CA ILE A 12 15.22 12.20 -12.23
C ILE A 12 13.84 12.77 -12.69
N GLY A 13 13.22 13.63 -11.88
CA GLY A 13 11.86 14.11 -12.11
C GLY A 13 11.71 14.88 -13.43
N GLN A 14 12.72 15.66 -13.82
CA GLN A 14 12.72 16.39 -15.09
C GLN A 14 12.91 15.45 -16.31
N GLU A 15 13.74 14.42 -16.19
CA GLU A 15 13.95 13.40 -17.21
C GLU A 15 12.68 12.61 -17.47
N ILE A 16 11.99 12.19 -16.40
CA ILE A 16 10.73 11.44 -16.51
C ILE A 16 9.68 12.30 -17.20
N ALA A 17 9.50 13.54 -16.77
CA ALA A 17 8.53 14.44 -17.40
C ALA A 17 8.86 14.69 -18.88
N THR A 18 10.13 14.94 -19.20
CA THR A 18 10.61 15.12 -20.57
C THR A 18 10.38 13.86 -21.41
N PHE A 19 10.65 12.67 -20.86
CA PHE A 19 10.40 11.40 -21.53
C PHE A 19 8.90 11.21 -21.83
N LEU A 20 8.02 11.43 -20.86
CA LEU A 20 6.57 11.27 -20.99
C LEU A 20 5.96 12.18 -22.08
N VAL A 21 6.49 13.39 -22.24
CA VAL A 21 6.07 14.33 -23.29
C VAL A 21 6.68 13.96 -24.64
N SER A 22 7.98 13.70 -24.69
CA SER A 22 8.70 13.43 -25.93
C SER A 22 8.36 12.08 -26.57
N CYS A 23 7.98 11.07 -25.79
CA CYS A 23 7.51 9.79 -26.30
C CYS A 23 6.08 9.85 -26.88
N GLY A 24 5.40 10.99 -26.78
CA GLY A 24 4.07 11.22 -27.34
C GLY A 24 2.91 10.65 -26.51
N LEU A 25 3.20 9.97 -25.38
CA LEU A 25 2.17 9.37 -24.54
C LEU A 25 1.22 10.42 -23.96
N VAL A 26 1.75 11.44 -23.28
CA VAL A 26 0.93 12.46 -22.61
C VAL A 26 0.10 13.29 -23.61
N PRO A 27 0.66 13.78 -24.74
CA PRO A 27 -0.13 14.46 -25.78
C PRO A 27 -1.26 13.59 -26.37
N LYS A 28 -0.98 12.31 -26.66
CA LYS A 28 -1.99 11.36 -27.17
C LYS A 28 -3.12 11.15 -26.16
N VAL A 29 -2.78 11.02 -24.89
CA VAL A 29 -3.73 10.82 -23.80
C VAL A 29 -4.58 12.07 -23.55
N TRP A 30 -4.00 13.27 -23.69
CA TRP A 30 -4.77 14.52 -23.69
C TRP A 30 -5.78 14.58 -24.85
N GLU A 31 -5.38 14.19 -26.06
CA GLU A 31 -6.27 14.13 -27.23
C GLU A 31 -7.46 13.18 -27.01
N GLU A 32 -7.20 11.99 -26.43
CA GLU A 32 -8.27 11.07 -26.04
C GLU A 32 -9.23 11.69 -25.03
N SER A 33 -8.73 12.48 -24.06
CA SER A 33 -9.59 13.19 -23.09
C SER A 33 -10.51 14.20 -23.76
N LEU A 34 -10.00 14.97 -24.74
CA LEU A 34 -10.77 15.95 -25.50
C LEU A 34 -11.86 15.30 -26.35
N ARG A 35 -11.57 14.14 -26.97
CA ARG A 35 -12.56 13.38 -27.75
C ARG A 35 -13.70 12.86 -26.89
N ALA A 36 -13.41 12.53 -25.63
CA ALA A 36 -14.40 12.02 -24.69
C ALA A 36 -15.27 13.13 -24.06
N SER A 37 -14.91 14.41 -24.15
CA SER A 37 -15.59 15.52 -23.47
C SER A 37 -17.11 15.64 -23.75
N ASN A 38 -17.57 15.17 -24.90
CA ASN A 38 -18.99 15.23 -25.30
C ASN A 38 -19.77 13.93 -25.02
N VAL A 39 -19.15 12.94 -24.39
CA VAL A 39 -19.77 11.64 -24.12
C VAL A 39 -20.42 11.67 -22.74
N GLU A 40 -21.56 10.99 -22.57
CA GLU A 40 -22.33 11.00 -21.32
C GLU A 40 -21.70 10.18 -20.18
N SER A 41 -20.83 9.19 -20.46
CA SER A 41 -20.32 8.27 -19.43
C SER A 41 -18.84 7.94 -19.52
N PHE A 42 -18.42 7.10 -20.47
CA PHE A 42 -17.02 6.76 -20.70
C PHE A 42 -16.82 6.22 -22.12
N THR A 43 -15.59 6.27 -22.62
CA THR A 43 -15.19 5.66 -23.89
C THR A 43 -14.09 4.64 -23.68
N VAL A 44 -14.05 3.62 -24.55
CA VAL A 44 -12.95 2.65 -24.60
C VAL A 44 -12.43 2.61 -26.03
N ASN A 45 -11.20 3.08 -26.22
CA ASN A 45 -10.52 3.07 -27.50
C ASN A 45 -9.27 2.20 -27.40
N GLU A 46 -8.93 1.50 -28.48
CA GLU A 46 -7.74 0.66 -28.50
C GLU A 46 -6.79 1.14 -29.60
N TYR A 47 -5.55 1.44 -29.22
CA TYR A 47 -4.48 1.81 -30.14
C TYR A 47 -3.21 1.08 -29.76
N GLU A 48 -2.53 0.48 -30.74
CA GLU A 48 -1.22 -0.18 -30.55
C GLU A 48 -1.22 -1.22 -29.41
N ASP A 49 -2.27 -2.05 -29.33
CA ASP A 49 -2.50 -3.04 -28.27
C ASP A 49 -2.67 -2.44 -26.84
N VAL A 50 -2.92 -1.14 -26.72
CA VAL A 50 -3.23 -0.45 -25.45
C VAL A 50 -4.69 0.00 -25.43
N ALA A 51 -5.40 -0.34 -24.36
CA ALA A 51 -6.77 0.13 -24.13
C ALA A 51 -6.75 1.45 -23.36
N TYR A 52 -7.37 2.48 -23.93
CA TYR A 52 -7.58 3.78 -23.32
C TYR A 52 -9.03 3.87 -22.86
N VAL A 53 -9.21 3.99 -21.55
CA VAL A 53 -10.52 4.10 -20.91
C VAL A 53 -10.65 5.53 -20.41
N THR A 54 -11.44 6.32 -21.11
CA THR A 54 -11.50 7.77 -20.89
C THR A 54 -12.83 8.18 -20.29
N PHE A 55 -12.77 9.03 -19.28
CA PHE A 55 -13.92 9.61 -18.61
C PHE A 55 -14.06 11.10 -18.96
N PRO A 56 -15.26 11.57 -19.31
CA PRO A 56 -15.53 12.97 -19.60
C PRO A 56 -15.35 13.83 -18.35
N SER A 57 -15.13 15.13 -18.56
CA SER A 57 -15.21 16.12 -17.47
C SER A 57 -16.65 16.23 -16.93
N PHE A 58 -16.82 16.91 -15.81
CA PHE A 58 -18.12 17.11 -15.18
C PHE A 58 -19.04 17.97 -16.05
N GLN A 59 -20.28 17.51 -16.19
CA GLN A 59 -21.31 18.21 -16.96
C GLN A 59 -22.20 19.09 -16.08
N ARG A 60 -22.27 18.80 -14.78
CA ARG A 60 -23.08 19.53 -13.82
C ARG A 60 -22.23 20.06 -12.68
N LEU A 61 -22.57 21.26 -12.24
CA LEU A 61 -21.91 21.91 -11.10
C LEU A 61 -22.08 21.08 -9.81
N GLU A 62 -23.25 20.48 -9.66
CA GLU A 62 -23.64 19.58 -8.55
C GLU A 62 -22.73 18.35 -8.44
N ASP A 63 -22.06 17.95 -9.51
CA ASP A 63 -21.12 16.81 -9.48
C ASP A 63 -19.81 17.18 -8.76
N PHE A 64 -19.49 18.47 -8.66
CA PHE A 64 -18.28 18.96 -7.98
C PHE A 64 -18.61 19.60 -6.62
N ILE A 65 -19.77 20.27 -6.54
CA ILE A 65 -20.27 20.93 -5.34
C ILE A 65 -21.07 19.94 -4.48
N VAL A 66 -20.48 19.47 -3.38
CA VAL A 66 -21.15 18.58 -2.40
C VAL A 66 -21.12 19.21 -1.01
N ASP A 67 -22.27 19.65 -0.51
CA ASP A 67 -22.43 20.38 0.75
C ASP A 67 -22.78 19.48 1.94
N ASP A 68 -22.10 18.33 2.05
CA ASP A 68 -22.33 17.36 3.13
C ASP A 68 -21.30 17.50 4.27
N SER A 69 -20.18 18.18 4.03
CA SER A 69 -19.10 18.40 5.00
C SER A 69 -18.29 19.67 4.66
N LYS A 70 -17.34 20.04 5.55
CA LYS A 70 -16.54 21.28 5.43
C LYS A 70 -15.80 21.41 4.10
N CYS A 71 -15.25 20.32 3.57
CA CYS A 71 -14.59 20.29 2.26
C CYS A 71 -15.31 19.35 1.28
N GLY A 72 -16.53 18.94 1.62
CA GLY A 72 -17.33 18.01 0.85
C GLY A 72 -16.78 16.58 0.80
N GLU A 73 -15.89 16.14 1.69
CA GLU A 73 -15.38 14.76 1.77
C GLU A 73 -16.42 13.76 2.30
N GLY A 74 -16.47 12.57 1.71
CA GLY A 74 -17.39 11.49 2.11
C GLY A 74 -16.74 10.12 2.15
N ASN A 75 -17.39 9.17 2.81
CA ASN A 75 -16.84 7.82 3.01
C ASN A 75 -16.78 7.03 1.69
N ILE A 76 -15.63 6.42 1.39
CA ILE A 76 -15.46 5.55 0.22
C ILE A 76 -16.27 4.26 0.29
N GLN A 77 -16.60 3.80 1.50
CA GLN A 77 -17.46 2.63 1.70
C GLN A 77 -18.91 3.02 1.46
N THR A 78 -19.51 2.35 0.48
CA THR A 78 -20.92 2.46 0.12
C THR A 78 -21.63 1.14 0.36
N ASP A 79 -22.95 1.16 0.47
CA ASP A 79 -23.77 -0.05 0.69
C ASP A 79 -23.52 -1.16 -0.35
N HIS A 80 -23.01 -0.77 -1.53
CA HIS A 80 -22.71 -1.65 -2.65
C HIS A 80 -21.37 -2.40 -2.54
N GLY A 81 -20.50 -2.06 -1.56
CA GLY A 81 -19.27 -2.82 -1.27
C GLY A 81 -18.20 -2.80 -2.38
N VAL A 82 -18.21 -1.79 -3.25
CA VAL A 82 -17.32 -1.71 -4.44
C VAL A 82 -15.83 -1.69 -4.07
N PHE A 83 -15.48 -1.04 -2.96
CA PHE A 83 -14.13 -0.99 -2.40
C PHE A 83 -14.08 -1.79 -1.10
N SER A 84 -13.81 -3.10 -1.19
CA SER A 84 -13.77 -3.99 -0.03
C SER A 84 -12.47 -3.86 0.77
N GLY A 85 -12.42 -2.98 1.77
CA GLY A 85 -11.37 -2.89 2.81
C GLY A 85 -9.94 -2.54 2.36
N CYS A 86 -9.64 -2.56 1.05
CA CYS A 86 -8.32 -2.26 0.52
C CYS A 86 -7.93 -0.79 0.64
N LEU A 87 -8.91 0.10 0.80
CA LEU A 87 -8.75 1.55 0.90
C LEU A 87 -8.98 2.07 2.32
N ASN A 88 -8.69 1.25 3.33
CA ASN A 88 -8.66 1.69 4.72
C ASN A 88 -7.28 2.28 5.07
N GLY A 89 -7.26 3.29 5.93
CA GLY A 89 -6.03 3.84 6.50
C GLY A 89 -5.33 2.87 7.44
N ASN A 90 -4.21 3.29 8.01
CA ASN A 90 -3.50 2.52 9.03
C ASN A 90 -4.29 2.38 10.34
N ASP A 91 -5.26 3.27 10.57
CA ASP A 91 -6.22 3.21 11.69
C ASP A 91 -7.41 2.26 11.43
N GLU A 92 -7.33 1.45 10.36
CA GLU A 92 -8.37 0.52 9.87
C GLU A 92 -9.69 1.17 9.48
N LYS A 93 -9.78 2.51 9.49
CA LYS A 93 -10.98 3.24 9.07
C LYS A 93 -10.95 3.48 7.55
N PRO A 94 -12.12 3.56 6.90
CA PRO A 94 -12.19 3.83 5.47
C PRO A 94 -11.68 5.24 5.14
N ALA A 95 -11.07 5.37 3.96
CA ALA A 95 -10.67 6.65 3.41
C ALA A 95 -11.88 7.54 3.12
N LEU A 96 -11.66 8.86 3.23
CA LEU A 96 -12.60 9.88 2.80
C LEU A 96 -12.19 10.38 1.42
N ILE A 97 -13.15 10.46 0.51
CA ILE A 97 -12.94 10.84 -0.90
C ILE A 97 -13.99 11.85 -1.38
N HIS A 98 -13.76 12.41 -2.55
CA HIS A 98 -14.70 13.32 -3.21
C HIS A 98 -16.01 12.59 -3.61
N PRO A 99 -17.17 12.88 -2.98
CA PRO A 99 -18.43 12.15 -3.15
C PRO A 99 -19.02 12.29 -4.53
N GLY A 100 -18.85 13.45 -5.18
CA GLY A 100 -19.33 13.66 -6.55
C GLY A 100 -18.65 12.72 -7.56
N ALA A 101 -17.31 12.67 -7.56
CA ALA A 101 -16.54 11.68 -8.31
C ALA A 101 -16.93 10.22 -7.96
N LEU A 102 -17.15 9.91 -6.67
CA LEU A 102 -17.61 8.59 -6.26
C LEU A 102 -18.98 8.26 -6.85
N THR A 103 -19.93 9.19 -6.78
CA THR A 103 -21.30 9.02 -7.30
C THR A 103 -21.29 8.77 -8.80
N LEU A 104 -20.52 9.56 -9.55
CA LEU A 104 -20.33 9.35 -11.00
C LEU A 104 -19.71 7.98 -11.29
N PHE A 105 -18.67 7.60 -10.55
CA PHE A 105 -18.03 6.29 -10.72
C PHE A 105 -19.02 5.14 -10.45
N LEU A 106 -19.78 5.18 -9.36
CA LEU A 106 -20.79 4.17 -9.05
C LEU A 106 -21.89 4.12 -10.11
N HIS A 107 -22.35 5.28 -10.58
CA HIS A 107 -23.32 5.36 -11.66
C HIS A 107 -22.80 4.66 -12.92
N ILE A 108 -21.55 4.92 -13.33
CA ILE A 108 -20.93 4.25 -14.47
C ILE A 108 -20.85 2.73 -14.22
N MET A 109 -20.42 2.34 -13.02
CA MET A 109 -20.28 0.94 -12.63
C MET A 109 -21.59 0.15 -12.68
N GLU A 110 -22.73 0.77 -12.32
CA GLU A 110 -24.03 0.12 -12.19
C GLU A 110 -24.94 0.26 -13.42
N LYS A 111 -24.84 1.39 -14.13
CA LYS A 111 -25.80 1.77 -15.18
C LYS A 111 -25.26 1.62 -16.59
N THR A 112 -23.99 1.26 -16.75
CA THR A 112 -23.35 1.13 -18.07
C THR A 112 -22.72 -0.25 -18.28
N ASP A 113 -22.20 -0.49 -19.48
CA ASP A 113 -21.48 -1.72 -19.83
C ASP A 113 -19.99 -1.72 -19.39
N PHE A 114 -19.58 -0.77 -18.54
CA PHE A 114 -18.20 -0.59 -18.07
C PHE A 114 -17.56 -1.87 -17.54
N GLN A 115 -18.24 -2.57 -16.62
CA GLN A 115 -17.70 -3.80 -16.04
C GLN A 115 -17.51 -4.89 -17.10
N ALA A 116 -18.47 -5.02 -18.03
CA ALA A 116 -18.42 -6.02 -19.10
C ALA A 116 -17.27 -5.71 -20.09
N LYS A 117 -17.10 -4.43 -20.47
CA LYS A 117 -15.98 -3.99 -21.32
C LYS A 117 -14.63 -4.22 -20.65
N LEU A 118 -14.50 -3.88 -19.36
CA LEU A 118 -13.24 -4.09 -18.63
C LEU A 118 -12.94 -5.57 -18.38
N GLN A 119 -13.96 -6.43 -18.28
CA GLN A 119 -13.75 -7.87 -18.13
C GLN A 119 -12.92 -8.45 -19.28
N ILE A 120 -13.05 -7.91 -20.50
CA ILE A 120 -12.28 -8.33 -21.68
C ILE A 120 -10.77 -8.15 -21.45
N TYR A 121 -10.40 -7.05 -20.79
CA TYR A 121 -8.99 -6.69 -20.54
C TYR A 121 -8.45 -7.28 -19.23
N THR A 122 -9.34 -7.75 -18.36
CA THR A 122 -9.00 -8.21 -16.99
C THR A 122 -9.18 -9.71 -16.79
N ASP A 123 -9.69 -10.45 -17.78
CA ASP A 123 -9.88 -11.90 -17.71
C ASP A 123 -8.52 -12.65 -17.69
N ALA A 124 -8.30 -13.40 -16.62
CA ALA A 124 -7.11 -14.22 -16.41
C ALA A 124 -6.93 -15.37 -17.43
N LYS A 125 -7.95 -15.65 -18.25
CA LYS A 125 -7.88 -16.63 -19.36
C LYS A 125 -7.27 -16.05 -20.65
N GLN A 126 -7.07 -14.74 -20.73
CA GLN A 126 -6.42 -14.09 -21.87
C GLN A 126 -4.96 -14.55 -21.99
N ARG A 127 -4.54 -14.92 -23.22
CA ARG A 127 -3.14 -15.33 -23.50
C ARG A 127 -2.18 -14.15 -23.64
N LYS A 128 -2.68 -12.98 -24.06
CA LYS A 128 -1.92 -11.72 -24.19
C LYS A 128 -2.69 -10.62 -23.47
N LEU A 129 -2.05 -9.98 -22.50
CA LEU A 129 -2.66 -8.93 -21.70
C LEU A 129 -2.34 -7.59 -22.32
N LYS A 130 -3.38 -6.77 -22.50
CA LYS A 130 -3.26 -5.43 -23.04
C LYS A 130 -3.12 -4.45 -21.87
N PRO A 131 -2.15 -3.53 -21.89
CA PRO A 131 -2.09 -2.44 -20.93
C PRO A 131 -3.40 -1.63 -20.98
N ILE A 132 -3.86 -1.19 -19.81
CA ILE A 132 -5.04 -0.35 -19.67
C ILE A 132 -4.57 1.01 -19.15
N ILE A 133 -4.89 2.07 -19.87
CA ILE A 133 -4.65 3.45 -19.45
C ILE A 133 -5.99 4.10 -19.17
N PHE A 134 -6.23 4.46 -17.90
CA PHE A 134 -7.36 5.27 -17.49
C PHE A 134 -7.02 6.74 -17.66
N VAL A 135 -7.95 7.49 -18.24
CA VAL A 135 -7.73 8.88 -18.64
C VAL A 135 -8.88 9.75 -18.17
N GLY A 136 -8.57 10.94 -17.69
CA GLY A 136 -9.61 11.93 -17.42
C GLY A 136 -9.07 13.35 -17.24
N HIS A 137 -9.87 14.32 -17.67
CA HIS A 137 -9.66 15.73 -17.41
C HIS A 137 -10.58 16.20 -16.29
N SER A 138 -10.06 17.07 -15.41
CA SER A 138 -10.83 17.67 -14.31
C SER A 138 -11.50 16.59 -13.44
N LEU A 139 -12.81 16.69 -13.13
CA LEU A 139 -13.52 15.66 -12.35
C LEU A 139 -13.50 14.27 -13.03
N GLY A 140 -13.42 14.20 -14.37
CA GLY A 140 -13.21 12.94 -15.09
C GLY A 140 -11.90 12.26 -14.68
N GLY A 141 -10.88 13.04 -14.32
CA GLY A 141 -9.64 12.53 -13.74
C GLY A 141 -9.83 11.89 -12.37
N ALA A 142 -10.73 12.44 -11.54
CA ALA A 142 -11.06 11.85 -10.25
C ALA A 142 -11.81 10.52 -10.43
N VAL A 143 -12.74 10.45 -11.38
CA VAL A 143 -13.41 9.20 -11.78
C VAL A 143 -12.42 8.17 -12.33
N ALA A 144 -11.49 8.58 -13.19
CA ALA A 144 -10.41 7.73 -13.72
C ALA A 144 -9.53 7.16 -12.61
N THR A 145 -9.25 7.98 -11.59
CA THR A 145 -8.49 7.58 -10.41
C THR A 145 -9.23 6.51 -9.61
N LEU A 146 -10.53 6.70 -9.34
CA LEU A 146 -11.36 5.70 -8.64
C LEU A 146 -11.49 4.40 -9.44
N ALA A 147 -11.69 4.49 -10.76
CA ALA A 147 -11.73 3.33 -11.64
C ALA A 147 -10.41 2.53 -11.61
N THR A 148 -9.27 3.23 -11.61
CA THR A 148 -7.95 2.61 -11.49
C THR A 148 -7.78 1.91 -10.15
N LEU A 149 -8.13 2.56 -9.04
CA LEU A 149 -8.11 1.97 -7.69
C LEU A 149 -9.00 0.73 -7.60
N TRP A 150 -10.16 0.74 -8.26
CA TRP A 150 -11.05 -0.42 -8.30
C TRP A 150 -10.42 -1.60 -9.04
N VAL A 151 -9.78 -1.36 -10.19
CA VAL A 151 -9.04 -2.41 -10.92
C VAL A 151 -7.86 -2.93 -10.11
N LEU A 152 -7.09 -2.05 -9.48
CA LEU A 152 -5.97 -2.42 -8.60
C LEU A 152 -6.45 -3.25 -7.39
N GLY A 153 -7.60 -2.87 -6.81
CA GLY A 153 -8.27 -3.59 -5.72
C GLY A 153 -8.64 -5.04 -6.08
N LYS A 154 -8.92 -5.32 -7.36
CA LYS A 154 -9.15 -6.69 -7.86
C LYS A 154 -7.87 -7.55 -7.91
N ARG A 155 -6.68 -6.95 -7.71
CA ARG A 155 -5.36 -7.61 -7.64
C ARG A 155 -5.12 -8.61 -8.77
N LEU A 156 -5.50 -8.20 -9.97
CA LEU A 156 -5.32 -8.96 -11.19
C LEU A 156 -3.82 -9.08 -11.46
N ARG A 157 -3.29 -10.32 -11.42
CA ARG A 157 -1.83 -10.62 -11.50
C ARG A 157 -1.15 -10.19 -12.80
N GLN A 158 -1.91 -9.62 -13.72
CA GLN A 158 -1.69 -9.74 -15.15
C GLN A 158 -1.97 -8.43 -15.92
N SER A 159 -2.64 -7.46 -15.29
CA SER A 159 -2.88 -6.14 -15.84
C SER A 159 -2.41 -5.10 -14.83
N SER A 160 -1.39 -4.31 -15.18
CA SER A 160 -0.97 -3.12 -14.43
C SER A 160 -1.68 -1.91 -15.05
N PRO A 161 -2.85 -1.50 -14.54
CA PRO A 161 -3.51 -0.30 -15.04
C PRO A 161 -2.63 0.92 -14.75
N PHE A 162 -2.66 1.91 -15.62
CA PHE A 162 -2.01 3.19 -15.41
C PHE A 162 -3.04 4.31 -15.54
N CYS A 163 -2.99 5.31 -14.67
CA CYS A 163 -3.93 6.43 -14.68
C CYS A 163 -3.17 7.70 -15.07
N ILE A 164 -3.66 8.43 -16.07
CA ILE A 164 -3.14 9.75 -16.43
C ILE A 164 -4.29 10.75 -16.36
N THR A 165 -4.14 11.76 -15.52
CA THR A 165 -5.18 12.78 -15.33
C THR A 165 -4.66 14.17 -15.63
N PHE A 166 -5.51 15.06 -16.14
CA PHE A 166 -5.16 16.45 -16.42
C PHE A 166 -6.01 17.40 -15.59
N GLY A 167 -5.38 18.31 -14.83
CA GLY A 167 -6.11 19.29 -14.02
C GLY A 167 -7.06 18.66 -13.01
N CYS A 168 -6.75 17.44 -12.55
CA CYS A 168 -7.59 16.68 -11.63
C CYS A 168 -7.61 17.34 -10.25
N PRO A 169 -8.79 17.52 -9.62
CA PRO A 169 -8.83 17.87 -8.21
C PRO A 169 -8.25 16.74 -7.35
N LEU A 170 -7.84 17.05 -6.11
CA LEU A 170 -7.43 16.03 -5.15
C LEU A 170 -8.59 15.06 -4.87
N VAL A 171 -8.30 13.76 -4.73
CA VAL A 171 -9.37 12.74 -4.72
C VAL A 171 -9.76 12.27 -3.32
N GLY A 172 -8.80 12.16 -2.40
CA GLY A 172 -9.07 11.65 -1.06
C GLY A 172 -8.11 12.13 0.01
N ASP A 173 -8.34 11.66 1.23
CA ASP A 173 -7.62 12.05 2.44
C ASP A 173 -6.32 11.29 2.68
N GLU A 174 -5.68 11.56 3.81
CA GLU A 174 -4.43 10.89 4.23
C GLU A 174 -4.59 9.35 4.27
N ARG A 175 -5.75 8.83 4.68
CA ARG A 175 -6.00 7.38 4.70
C ARG A 175 -5.94 6.77 3.30
N LEU A 176 -6.39 7.51 2.28
CA LEU A 176 -6.23 7.05 0.89
C LEU A 176 -4.75 6.98 0.50
N VAL A 177 -3.96 7.99 0.86
CA VAL A 177 -2.50 8.02 0.61
C VAL A 177 -1.83 6.83 1.30
N GLU A 178 -2.16 6.57 2.56
CA GLU A 178 -1.65 5.43 3.32
C GLU A 178 -2.01 4.09 2.67
N ALA A 179 -3.26 3.94 2.21
CA ALA A 179 -3.72 2.72 1.56
C ALA A 179 -3.00 2.47 0.22
N VAL A 180 -2.89 3.50 -0.61
CA VAL A 180 -2.18 3.47 -1.90
C VAL A 180 -0.69 3.17 -1.69
N GLY A 181 -0.06 3.82 -0.70
CA GLY A 181 1.34 3.59 -0.34
C GLY A 181 1.58 2.17 0.15
N ARG A 182 0.74 1.68 1.08
CA ARG A 182 0.83 0.32 1.64
C ARG A 182 0.80 -0.76 0.56
N GLU A 183 -0.02 -0.60 -0.47
CA GLU A 183 -0.15 -1.56 -1.58
C GLU A 183 0.83 -1.33 -2.73
N ASN A 184 1.70 -0.31 -2.61
CA ASN A 184 2.61 0.15 -3.67
C ASN A 184 1.88 0.46 -4.98
N TRP A 185 0.76 1.18 -4.88
CA TRP A 185 -0.06 1.59 -6.02
C TRP A 185 0.28 2.99 -6.52
N GLY A 186 1.11 3.76 -5.81
CA GLY A 186 1.45 5.14 -6.17
C GLY A 186 2.03 5.26 -7.59
N GLY A 187 2.89 4.32 -7.98
CA GLY A 187 3.50 4.27 -9.31
C GLY A 187 2.54 3.95 -10.46
N ASN A 188 1.24 3.76 -10.19
CA ASN A 188 0.20 3.57 -11.21
C ASN A 188 -0.50 4.87 -11.61
N PHE A 189 -0.13 6.02 -11.04
CA PHE A 189 -0.81 7.30 -11.25
C PHE A 189 0.15 8.41 -11.68
N CYS A 190 -0.25 9.15 -12.71
CA CYS A 190 0.42 10.37 -13.17
C CYS A 190 -0.60 11.51 -13.29
N HIS A 191 -0.50 12.50 -12.41
CA HIS A 191 -1.36 13.68 -12.36
C HIS A 191 -0.65 14.86 -13.04
N VAL A 192 -1.05 15.17 -14.27
CA VAL A 192 -0.53 16.30 -15.05
C VAL A 192 -1.20 17.58 -14.59
N VAL A 193 -0.38 18.54 -14.16
CA VAL A 193 -0.83 19.78 -13.55
C VAL A 193 -0.13 20.96 -14.19
N SER A 194 -0.90 21.86 -14.82
CA SER A 194 -0.33 23.12 -15.32
C SER A 194 -0.02 24.06 -14.15
N LYS A 195 0.98 24.94 -14.35
CA LYS A 195 1.52 25.86 -13.35
C LYS A 195 0.41 26.65 -12.66
N HIS A 196 -0.50 27.27 -13.40
CA HIS A 196 -1.54 28.13 -12.87
C HIS A 196 -2.93 27.50 -12.79
N ASP A 197 -3.12 26.24 -13.20
CA ASP A 197 -4.45 25.59 -13.19
C ASP A 197 -5.10 25.62 -11.80
N ILE A 198 -6.26 26.24 -11.65
CA ILE A 198 -6.91 26.36 -10.34
C ILE A 198 -7.48 25.03 -9.81
N VAL A 199 -7.91 24.10 -10.67
CA VAL A 199 -8.75 22.96 -10.28
C VAL A 199 -8.04 21.98 -9.33
N PRO A 200 -6.78 21.57 -9.57
CA PRO A 200 -6.02 20.74 -8.61
C PRO A 200 -5.86 21.35 -7.22
N ARG A 201 -6.12 22.66 -7.07
CA ARG A 201 -5.98 23.39 -5.81
C ARG A 201 -7.30 23.74 -5.15
N MET A 202 -8.44 23.62 -5.84
CA MET A 202 -9.75 24.06 -5.34
C MET A 202 -10.15 23.41 -4.00
N LEU A 203 -9.92 22.10 -3.87
CA LEU A 203 -10.26 21.34 -2.67
C LEU A 203 -9.31 21.58 -1.49
N LEU A 204 -8.33 22.48 -1.63
CA LEU A 204 -7.54 22.97 -0.50
C LEU A 204 -8.31 24.03 0.32
N ALA A 205 -9.35 24.64 -0.26
CA ALA A 205 -10.25 25.55 0.44
C ALA A 205 -11.55 24.85 0.90
N PRO A 206 -12.20 25.35 1.97
CA PRO A 206 -13.54 24.93 2.34
C PRO A 206 -14.55 25.16 1.21
N PHE A 207 -15.54 24.28 1.14
CA PHE A 207 -16.53 24.27 0.07
C PHE A 207 -17.32 25.59 -0.02
N GLU A 208 -17.76 26.10 1.14
CA GLU A 208 -18.50 27.37 1.27
C GLU A 208 -17.75 28.56 0.65
N SER A 209 -16.41 28.55 0.71
CA SER A 209 -15.57 29.60 0.17
C SER A 209 -15.40 29.53 -1.35
N ILE A 210 -15.62 28.38 -1.97
CA ILE A 210 -15.42 28.18 -3.41
C ILE A 210 -16.74 28.12 -4.20
N ALA A 211 -17.85 27.74 -3.57
CA ALA A 211 -19.12 27.45 -4.25
C ALA A 211 -19.63 28.59 -5.16
N ASN A 212 -19.76 29.80 -4.62
CA ASN A 212 -20.28 30.95 -5.35
C ASN A 212 -19.38 31.39 -6.51
N PRO A 213 -18.07 31.68 -6.31
CA PRO A 213 -17.23 32.09 -7.43
C PRO A 213 -17.03 30.94 -8.45
N PHE A 214 -17.04 29.68 -8.02
CA PHE A 214 -16.98 28.54 -8.93
C PHE A 214 -18.20 28.45 -9.85
N THR A 215 -19.39 28.84 -9.39
CA THR A 215 -20.60 28.89 -10.24
C THR A 215 -20.38 29.79 -11.46
N THR A 216 -19.75 30.96 -11.26
CA THR A 216 -19.41 31.90 -12.34
C THR A 216 -18.38 31.32 -13.30
N VAL A 217 -17.29 30.76 -12.75
CA VAL A 217 -16.21 30.14 -13.53
C VAL A 217 -16.70 28.94 -14.34
N PHE A 218 -17.53 28.09 -13.74
CA PHE A 218 -18.14 26.96 -14.42
C PHE A 218 -19.02 27.41 -15.58
N GLY A 219 -19.80 28.50 -15.41
CA GLY A 219 -20.56 29.10 -16.49
C GLY A 219 -19.68 29.49 -17.69
N TYR A 220 -18.53 30.10 -17.42
CA TYR A 220 -17.53 30.43 -18.45
C TYR A 220 -17.01 29.18 -19.18
N TRP A 221 -16.61 28.13 -18.46
CA TRP A 221 -16.14 26.88 -19.09
C TRP A 221 -17.23 26.14 -19.89
N GLN A 222 -18.50 26.30 -19.52
CA GLN A 222 -19.64 25.79 -20.28
C GLN A 222 -19.99 26.65 -21.51
N GLY A 223 -19.20 27.68 -21.82
CA GLY A 223 -19.44 28.57 -22.95
C GLY A 223 -20.64 29.51 -22.75
N LYS A 224 -21.10 29.72 -21.51
CA LYS A 224 -22.14 30.72 -21.23
C LYS A 224 -21.56 32.12 -21.37
N ASN A 225 -22.38 33.05 -21.84
CA ASN A 225 -21.98 34.45 -21.99
C ASN A 225 -21.95 35.14 -20.61
N VAL A 226 -20.81 35.05 -19.92
CA VAL A 226 -20.54 35.68 -18.63
C VAL A 226 -19.63 36.89 -18.84
N PRO A 227 -19.92 38.08 -18.28
CA PRO A 227 -19.05 39.25 -18.38
C PRO A 227 -17.64 38.99 -17.85
N ASP A 228 -16.62 39.43 -18.59
CA ASP A 228 -15.21 39.26 -18.24
C ASP A 228 -14.86 39.80 -16.84
N SER A 229 -15.47 40.91 -16.41
CA SER A 229 -15.26 41.47 -15.08
C SER A 229 -15.70 40.51 -13.97
N LEU A 230 -16.85 39.84 -14.14
CA LEU A 230 -17.36 38.86 -13.18
C LEU A 230 -16.50 37.61 -13.15
N ILE A 231 -15.97 37.18 -14.30
CA ILE A 231 -15.03 36.05 -14.38
C ILE A 231 -13.76 36.39 -13.60
N GLN A 232 -13.17 37.57 -13.84
CA GLN A 232 -11.95 37.99 -13.16
C GLN A 232 -12.16 38.12 -11.65
N ASP A 233 -13.27 38.71 -11.22
CA ASP A 233 -13.57 38.86 -9.79
C ASP A 233 -13.77 37.49 -9.13
N ALA A 234 -14.51 36.58 -9.78
CA ALA A 234 -14.67 35.21 -9.31
C ALA A 234 -13.33 34.46 -9.23
N SER A 235 -12.47 34.58 -10.24
CA SER A 235 -11.12 34.00 -10.24
C SER A 235 -10.26 34.55 -9.11
N ARG A 236 -10.27 35.87 -8.87
CA ARG A 236 -9.56 36.49 -7.75
C ARG A 236 -10.06 35.95 -6.41
N THR A 237 -11.38 35.84 -6.24
CA THR A 237 -11.98 35.28 -5.03
C THR A 237 -11.56 33.83 -4.82
N LEU A 238 -11.61 32.99 -5.85
CA LEU A 238 -11.17 31.58 -5.76
C LEU A 238 -9.71 31.47 -5.35
N LEU A 239 -8.82 32.20 -6.03
CA LEU A 239 -7.39 32.18 -5.75
C LEU A 239 -7.08 32.59 -4.30
N ASN A 240 -7.67 33.70 -3.85
CA ASN A 240 -7.50 34.16 -2.48
C ASN A 240 -7.98 33.13 -1.45
N ASN A 241 -9.11 32.47 -1.71
CA ASN A 241 -9.67 31.50 -0.78
C ASN A 241 -8.83 30.21 -0.70
N VAL A 242 -8.29 29.77 -1.84
CA VAL A 242 -7.40 28.60 -1.95
C VAL A 242 -6.05 28.84 -1.26
N PHE A 243 -5.54 30.07 -1.23
CA PHE A 243 -4.24 30.37 -0.61
C PHE A 243 -4.25 30.53 0.90
N VAL A 244 -5.42 30.69 1.53
CA VAL A 244 -5.54 31.06 2.95
C VAL A 244 -5.87 29.88 3.87
N SER A 245 -6.31 28.73 3.34
CA SER A 245 -6.81 27.62 4.18
C SER A 245 -5.93 26.36 4.14
N PRO A 246 -5.22 26.02 5.24
CA PRO A 246 -4.47 24.77 5.35
C PRO A 246 -5.30 23.59 5.90
N SER A 247 -6.62 23.75 6.08
CA SER A 247 -7.46 22.80 6.84
C SER A 247 -8.09 21.68 6.01
N SER A 248 -7.76 21.56 4.72
CA SER A 248 -8.36 20.53 3.87
C SER A 248 -7.93 19.12 4.28
N PRO A 249 -8.86 18.13 4.28
CA PRO A 249 -8.50 16.73 4.49
C PRO A 249 -7.82 16.10 3.26
N TYR A 250 -8.01 16.67 2.07
CA TYR A 250 -7.52 16.09 0.83
C TYR A 250 -5.99 16.12 0.73
N ARG A 251 -5.42 15.04 0.20
CA ARG A 251 -3.98 14.84 0.09
C ARG A 251 -3.61 14.28 -1.30
N PRO A 252 -2.47 14.72 -1.86
CA PRO A 252 -1.97 14.14 -3.10
C PRO A 252 -1.39 12.74 -2.87
N PHE A 253 -1.52 11.87 -3.86
CA PHE A 253 -0.81 10.60 -3.96
C PHE A 253 -0.42 10.32 -5.41
N GLY A 254 0.53 9.41 -5.62
CA GLY A 254 1.06 9.11 -6.95
C GLY A 254 1.98 10.21 -7.48
N THR A 255 2.36 10.10 -8.75
CA THR A 255 3.30 11.03 -9.37
C THR A 255 2.57 12.26 -9.89
N TYR A 256 3.00 13.46 -9.50
CA TYR A 256 2.51 14.73 -10.05
C TYR A 256 3.51 15.29 -11.04
N MET A 257 3.08 15.51 -12.28
CA MET A 257 3.87 16.14 -13.33
C MET A 257 3.46 17.61 -13.45
N PHE A 258 4.24 18.50 -12.83
CA PHE A 258 4.03 19.94 -12.92
C PHE A 258 4.59 20.46 -14.24
N CYS A 259 3.80 21.21 -14.99
CA CYS A 259 4.14 21.75 -16.30
C CYS A 259 4.11 23.28 -16.29
N SER A 260 5.07 23.90 -16.95
CA SER A 260 5.10 25.33 -17.21
C SER A 260 5.65 25.61 -18.60
N SER A 261 5.63 26.88 -18.99
CA SER A 261 6.28 27.34 -20.23
C SER A 261 7.80 27.11 -20.24
N ASN A 262 8.44 26.80 -19.11
CA ASN A 262 9.88 26.51 -19.04
C ASN A 262 10.22 25.02 -19.13
N GLY A 263 9.23 24.13 -19.00
CA GLY A 263 9.44 22.69 -18.95
C GLY A 263 8.51 21.99 -17.97
N ALA A 264 8.89 20.79 -17.52
CA ALA A 264 8.11 20.02 -16.57
C ALA A 264 9.00 19.17 -15.65
N ALA A 265 8.49 18.83 -14.48
CA ALA A 265 9.12 17.87 -13.57
C ALA A 265 8.09 17.02 -12.82
N CYS A 266 8.44 15.76 -12.57
CA CYS A 266 7.67 14.81 -11.78
C CYS A 266 8.08 14.82 -10.31
N ILE A 267 7.09 14.82 -9.41
CA ILE A 267 7.27 14.82 -7.94
C ILE A 267 6.31 13.80 -7.33
N GLU A 268 6.80 12.95 -6.43
CA GLU A 268 6.00 11.86 -5.83
C GLU A 268 5.71 12.06 -4.34
N ASN A 269 6.59 12.77 -3.62
CA ASN A 269 6.39 13.02 -2.19
C ASN A 269 5.16 13.90 -1.97
N ALA A 270 4.13 13.34 -1.29
CA ALA A 270 2.84 14.00 -1.10
C ALA A 270 2.95 15.38 -0.45
N GLN A 271 3.79 15.53 0.57
CA GLN A 271 3.99 16.81 1.25
C GLN A 271 4.62 17.85 0.32
N THR A 272 5.63 17.45 -0.45
CA THR A 272 6.26 18.32 -1.44
C THR A 272 5.30 18.69 -2.57
N VAL A 273 4.49 17.75 -3.07
CA VAL A 273 3.45 18.04 -4.06
C VAL A 273 2.47 19.08 -3.53
N LEU A 274 2.01 18.94 -2.29
CA LEU A 274 1.09 19.90 -1.66
C LEU A 274 1.71 21.30 -1.57
N GLU A 275 3.00 21.39 -1.25
CA GLU A 275 3.73 22.66 -1.27
C GLU A 275 3.88 23.23 -2.69
N MET A 276 4.19 22.40 -3.69
CA MET A 276 4.33 22.85 -5.08
C MET A 276 3.00 23.31 -5.68
N LEU A 277 1.87 22.69 -5.31
CA LEU A 277 0.53 23.15 -5.71
C LEU A 277 0.29 24.61 -5.31
N HIS A 278 0.87 25.06 -4.19
CA HIS A 278 0.80 26.44 -3.72
C HIS A 278 1.88 27.33 -4.35
N LEU A 279 3.14 26.88 -4.35
CA LEU A 279 4.29 27.70 -4.79
C LEU A 279 4.30 27.97 -6.29
N THR A 280 3.77 27.06 -7.11
CA THR A 280 3.58 27.27 -8.56
C THR A 280 2.66 28.45 -8.86
N MET A 281 1.74 28.79 -7.94
CA MET A 281 0.80 29.90 -8.05
C MET A 281 1.34 31.22 -7.49
N GLN A 282 2.57 31.26 -6.95
CA GLN A 282 3.14 32.41 -6.25
C GLN A 282 4.47 32.89 -6.87
N SER A 283 4.71 32.59 -8.15
CA SER A 283 6.02 32.86 -8.75
C SER A 283 6.36 34.35 -8.73
N GLN A 284 7.58 34.69 -8.30
CA GLN A 284 8.05 36.07 -8.11
C GLN A 284 8.02 36.93 -9.38
N HIS A 285 8.00 36.29 -10.56
CA HIS A 285 8.08 36.95 -11.87
C HIS A 285 6.73 37.15 -12.56
N THR A 286 5.64 36.63 -11.99
CA THR A 286 4.29 36.72 -12.58
C THR A 286 3.39 37.52 -11.65
N SER A 287 2.75 38.56 -12.16
CA SER A 287 1.83 39.38 -11.40
C SER A 287 0.56 38.59 -11.05
N PHE A 288 -0.12 38.98 -9.95
CA PHE A 288 -1.36 38.33 -9.54
C PHE A 288 -2.45 38.42 -10.62
N ASP A 289 -2.53 39.55 -11.33
CA ASP A 289 -3.50 39.71 -12.42
C ASP A 289 -3.20 38.78 -13.61
N GLU A 290 -1.94 38.52 -13.95
CA GLU A 290 -1.58 37.53 -14.97
C GLU A 290 -1.99 36.11 -14.54
N ILE A 291 -1.81 35.75 -13.27
CA ILE A 291 -2.24 34.46 -12.72
C ILE A 291 -3.77 34.33 -12.81
N VAL A 292 -4.51 35.39 -12.50
CA VAL A 292 -5.98 35.43 -12.61
C VAL A 292 -6.46 35.16 -14.05
N GLN A 293 -5.74 35.66 -15.06
CA GLN A 293 -6.05 35.37 -16.46
C GLN A 293 -5.66 33.94 -16.85
N ALA A 294 -4.49 33.48 -16.40
CA ALA A 294 -3.95 32.17 -16.78
C ALA A 294 -4.70 31.01 -16.11
N CYS A 295 -5.20 31.18 -14.89
CA CYS A 295 -5.64 30.05 -14.07
C CYS A 295 -6.84 29.28 -14.62
N LEU A 296 -7.74 29.96 -15.33
CA LEU A 296 -8.88 29.33 -16.00
C LEU A 296 -8.52 28.82 -17.40
N LEU A 297 -7.63 29.52 -18.10
CA LEU A 297 -7.21 29.19 -19.46
C LEU A 297 -6.33 27.94 -19.49
N GLU A 298 -5.37 27.84 -18.57
CA GLU A 298 -4.49 26.68 -18.45
C GLU A 298 -5.27 25.40 -18.11
N HIS A 299 -6.40 25.51 -17.39
CA HIS A 299 -7.24 24.35 -17.09
C HIS A 299 -7.81 23.70 -18.35
N ILE A 300 -8.12 24.48 -19.39
CA ILE A 300 -8.75 23.98 -20.63
C ILE A 300 -7.77 23.84 -21.81
N ARG A 301 -6.52 24.33 -21.67
CA ARG A 301 -5.51 24.38 -22.75
C ARG A 301 -4.23 23.61 -22.43
N TYR A 302 -4.35 22.38 -21.93
CA TYR A 302 -3.20 21.51 -21.71
C TYR A 302 -2.42 21.20 -22.99
N ASP A 303 -3.05 21.24 -24.17
CA ASP A 303 -2.39 21.11 -25.48
C ASP A 303 -1.27 22.15 -25.66
N SER A 304 -1.57 23.40 -25.31
CA SER A 304 -0.66 24.52 -25.48
C SER A 304 0.50 24.43 -24.49
N VAL A 305 0.21 24.07 -23.24
CA VAL A 305 1.22 23.86 -22.19
C VAL A 305 2.16 22.71 -22.55
N LEU A 306 1.62 21.57 -23.00
CA LEU A 306 2.43 20.41 -23.36
C LEU A 306 3.31 20.67 -24.58
N GLU A 307 2.85 21.46 -25.54
CA GLU A 307 3.67 21.86 -26.69
C GLU A 307 4.83 22.78 -26.27
N GLU A 308 4.60 23.71 -25.35
CA GLU A 308 5.67 24.53 -24.77
C GLU A 308 6.70 23.68 -24.02
N VAL A 309 6.26 22.71 -23.20
CA VAL A 309 7.15 21.77 -22.53
C VAL A 309 7.98 21.01 -23.56
N ARG A 310 7.35 20.47 -24.61
CA ARG A 310 8.01 19.71 -25.68
C ARG A 310 9.09 20.55 -26.38
N GLN A 311 8.79 21.81 -26.70
CA GLN A 311 9.73 22.71 -27.37
C GLN A 311 10.92 23.08 -26.47
N ASN A 312 10.68 23.30 -25.18
CA ASN A 312 11.73 23.72 -24.25
C ASN A 312 12.62 22.58 -23.75
N SER A 313 12.11 21.34 -23.71
CA SER A 313 12.95 20.14 -23.53
C SER A 313 14.07 20.03 -24.58
N ILE A 314 13.87 20.56 -25.79
CA ILE A 314 14.87 20.55 -26.87
C ILE A 314 15.90 21.67 -26.72
N ARG A 315 15.53 22.81 -26.11
CA ARG A 315 16.37 24.02 -26.05
C ARG A 315 17.46 23.98 -24.96
N GLY A 316 17.34 23.07 -23.99
CA GLY A 316 18.21 23.00 -22.81
C GLY A 316 17.98 24.19 -21.88
N ILE A 317 17.63 23.91 -20.61
CA ILE A 317 17.38 24.97 -19.63
C ILE A 317 18.71 25.60 -19.23
N ARG A 318 18.84 26.93 -19.42
CA ARG A 318 19.96 27.70 -18.86
C ARG A 318 19.66 27.95 -17.38
N ILE A 319 20.24 27.14 -16.50
CA ILE A 319 20.15 27.36 -15.05
C ILE A 319 20.86 28.68 -14.74
N ALA A 320 20.13 29.64 -14.14
CA ALA A 320 20.77 30.80 -13.53
C ALA A 320 21.69 30.26 -12.43
N LYS A 321 23.02 30.37 -12.64
CA LYS A 321 24.10 29.82 -11.79
C LYS A 321 23.66 29.58 -10.34
N SER A 322 23.40 28.33 -9.98
CA SER A 322 23.44 27.93 -8.57
C SER A 322 24.90 28.03 -8.13
N ASN A 323 25.18 28.73 -7.03
CA ASN A 323 26.53 28.76 -6.43
C ASN A 323 26.92 27.41 -5.79
N SER A 324 26.09 26.37 -5.96
CA SER A 324 26.30 25.03 -5.40
C SER A 324 27.21 24.18 -6.28
N GLU A 325 28.14 23.48 -5.65
CA GLU A 325 29.00 22.46 -6.27
C GLU A 325 28.33 21.07 -6.30
N SER A 326 27.15 20.90 -5.68
CA SER A 326 26.41 19.63 -5.63
C SER A 326 25.55 19.43 -6.89
N SER A 327 25.82 18.37 -7.65
CA SER A 327 25.00 18.00 -8.81
C SER A 327 23.54 17.70 -8.45
N TYR A 328 23.28 17.26 -7.23
CA TYR A 328 21.92 17.03 -6.72
C TYR A 328 21.16 18.35 -6.51
N GLU A 329 21.80 19.34 -5.87
CA GLU A 329 21.20 20.67 -5.68
C GLU A 329 21.03 21.41 -7.01
N MET A 330 21.95 21.22 -7.96
CA MET A 330 21.80 21.71 -9.34
C MET A 330 20.58 21.07 -10.02
N GLY A 331 20.37 19.76 -9.84
CA GLY A 331 19.19 19.05 -10.34
C GLY A 331 17.89 19.60 -9.76
N ILE A 332 17.83 19.81 -8.43
CA ILE A 332 16.69 20.45 -7.77
C ILE A 332 16.43 21.84 -8.34
N SER A 333 17.48 22.65 -8.49
CA SER A 333 17.37 23.99 -9.07
C SER A 333 16.80 23.94 -10.48
N SER A 334 17.27 23.01 -11.32
CA SER A 334 16.77 22.79 -12.68
C SER A 334 15.29 22.41 -12.70
N GLN A 335 14.87 21.50 -11.81
CA GLN A 335 13.46 21.11 -11.68
C GLN A 335 12.57 22.29 -11.27
N LEU A 336 13.03 23.11 -10.32
CA LEU A 336 12.28 24.29 -9.85
C LEU A 336 12.12 25.35 -10.95
N GLU A 337 13.13 25.54 -11.79
CA GLU A 337 13.04 26.39 -12.98
C GLU A 337 12.04 25.81 -14.01
N ALA A 338 12.10 24.50 -14.25
CA ALA A 338 11.24 23.81 -15.20
C ALA A 338 9.75 23.91 -14.81
N ILE A 339 9.40 23.80 -13.52
CA ILE A 339 8.02 23.94 -13.04
C ILE A 339 7.60 25.41 -12.84
N GLY A 340 8.50 26.36 -13.07
CA GLY A 340 8.23 27.80 -13.01
C GLY A 340 8.11 28.39 -11.60
N VAL A 341 8.61 27.68 -10.57
CA VAL A 341 8.75 28.19 -9.19
C VAL A 341 10.02 29.03 -9.04
N GLY A 342 11.07 28.66 -9.75
CA GLY A 342 12.39 29.32 -9.75
C GLY A 342 13.35 28.72 -8.72
N ALA A 343 14.63 28.63 -9.09
CA ALA A 343 15.68 28.04 -8.25
C ALA A 343 15.96 28.86 -6.97
N GLN A 344 15.61 30.15 -6.97
CA GLN A 344 15.78 31.06 -5.84
C GLN A 344 14.72 30.89 -4.73
N ASN A 345 13.77 29.98 -4.89
CA ASN A 345 12.74 29.74 -3.88
C ASN A 345 13.24 28.79 -2.78
N ASP A 346 13.78 29.36 -1.70
CA ASP A 346 14.33 28.61 -0.56
C ASP A 346 13.35 27.59 0.04
N ARG A 347 12.05 27.91 0.08
CA ARG A 347 11.04 27.00 0.61
C ARG A 347 10.89 25.77 -0.29
N ALA A 348 10.75 25.99 -1.59
CA ALA A 348 10.64 24.92 -2.58
C ALA A 348 11.89 24.03 -2.59
N GLN A 349 13.08 24.65 -2.51
CA GLN A 349 14.35 23.95 -2.49
C GLN A 349 14.47 23.04 -1.26
N ARG A 350 14.16 23.56 -0.05
CA ARG A 350 14.17 22.75 1.18
C ARG A 350 13.16 21.61 1.14
N ALA A 351 11.97 21.83 0.58
CA ALA A 351 10.94 20.79 0.47
C ALA A 351 11.38 19.63 -0.43
N LEU A 352 12.04 19.91 -1.56
CA LEU A 352 12.59 18.88 -2.45
C LEU A 352 13.82 18.19 -1.84
N LEU A 353 14.71 18.95 -1.20
CA LEU A 353 15.88 18.40 -0.51
C LEU A 353 15.44 17.39 0.56
N LYS A 354 14.54 17.80 1.46
CA LYS A 354 14.04 16.94 2.54
C LYS A 354 13.34 15.69 2.01
N ALA A 355 12.55 15.81 0.95
CA ALA A 355 11.87 14.66 0.36
C ALA A 355 12.86 13.63 -0.20
N GLY A 356 13.88 14.07 -0.93
CA GLY A 356 14.88 13.13 -1.45
C GLY A 356 15.85 12.63 -0.38
N GLU A 357 16.17 13.40 0.66
CA GLU A 357 16.91 12.90 1.83
C GLU A 357 16.17 11.75 2.52
N LEU A 358 14.86 11.91 2.75
CA LEU A 358 14.02 10.87 3.33
C LEU A 358 13.97 9.61 2.44
N GLU A 359 13.79 9.79 1.13
CA GLU A 359 13.80 8.67 0.18
C GLU A 359 15.17 7.96 0.17
N ASN A 360 16.26 8.71 0.27
CA ASN A 360 17.60 8.15 0.35
C ASN A 360 17.81 7.35 1.63
N GLU A 361 17.36 7.87 2.78
CA GLU A 361 17.40 7.17 4.06
C GLU A 361 16.63 5.85 4.01
N TYR A 362 15.42 5.86 3.44
CA TYR A 362 14.64 4.65 3.21
C TYR A 362 15.37 3.64 2.33
N ASN A 363 15.94 4.08 1.21
CA ASN A 363 16.67 3.21 0.29
C ASN A 363 17.92 2.61 0.96
N GLU A 364 18.65 3.39 1.74
CA GLU A 364 19.84 2.94 2.47
C GLU A 364 19.47 1.94 3.57
N ASN A 365 18.44 2.22 4.36
CA ASN A 365 17.93 1.31 5.38
C ASN A 365 17.49 -0.03 4.75
N VAL A 366 16.70 0.01 3.67
CA VAL A 366 16.24 -1.21 2.97
C VAL A 366 17.41 -2.00 2.37
N GLN A 367 18.40 -1.33 1.79
CA GLN A 367 19.62 -1.98 1.26
C GLN A 367 20.44 -2.63 2.38
N MET A 368 20.67 -1.93 3.49
CA MET A 368 21.39 -2.46 4.65
C MET A 368 20.68 -3.67 5.25
N LEU A 369 19.36 -3.60 5.42
CA LEU A 369 18.56 -4.73 5.87
C LEU A 369 18.62 -5.89 4.87
N ALA A 370 18.63 -5.60 3.56
CA ALA A 370 18.72 -6.63 2.52
C ALA A 370 20.05 -7.39 2.58
N ILE A 371 21.16 -6.69 2.85
CA ILE A 371 22.48 -7.30 3.07
C ILE A 371 22.49 -8.10 4.37
N LYS A 372 21.96 -7.55 5.47
CA LYS A 372 21.84 -8.30 6.74
C LYS A 372 20.98 -9.56 6.57
N LEU A 373 19.89 -9.49 5.81
CA LEU A 373 19.04 -10.64 5.52
C LEU A 373 19.81 -11.75 4.81
N SER A 374 20.66 -11.43 3.82
CA SER A 374 21.45 -12.45 3.12
C SER A 374 22.46 -13.14 4.05
N VAL A 375 23.05 -12.40 4.99
CA VAL A 375 23.92 -13.00 6.03
C VAL A 375 23.11 -13.90 6.97
N ARG A 376 21.90 -13.47 7.36
CA ARG A 376 21.02 -14.23 8.26
C ARG A 376 20.38 -15.46 7.61
N GLN A 377 20.36 -15.55 6.28
CA GLN A 377 19.96 -16.78 5.57
C GLN A 377 20.90 -17.95 5.89
N SER A 378 22.19 -17.71 6.13
CA SER A 378 23.11 -18.76 6.60
C SER A 378 22.70 -19.28 7.99
N SER A 379 22.31 -18.38 8.90
CA SER A 379 21.79 -18.74 10.22
C SER A 379 20.46 -19.49 10.15
N MET A 380 19.59 -19.17 9.18
CA MET A 380 18.38 -19.96 8.90
C MET A 380 18.74 -21.38 8.46
N ALA A 381 19.69 -21.53 7.52
CA ALA A 381 20.14 -22.84 7.05
C ALA A 381 20.79 -23.67 8.16
N GLU A 382 21.53 -23.05 9.09
CA GLU A 382 22.07 -23.74 10.27
C GLU A 382 20.96 -24.36 11.15
N LEU A 383 19.83 -23.66 11.34
CA LEU A 383 18.69 -24.21 12.09
C LEU A 383 17.92 -25.28 11.31
N GLU A 384 17.82 -25.15 9.98
CA GLU A 384 17.27 -26.20 9.13
C GLU A 384 18.12 -27.48 9.21
N TRP A 385 19.45 -27.35 9.18
CA TRP A 385 20.36 -28.48 9.38
C TRP A 385 20.27 -29.07 10.78
N TYR A 386 20.15 -28.24 11.82
CA TYR A 386 19.89 -28.72 13.17
C TYR A 386 18.60 -29.56 13.22
N LYS A 387 17.51 -29.07 12.60
CA LYS A 387 16.25 -29.81 12.51
C LYS A 387 16.42 -31.16 11.84
N GLU A 388 16.99 -31.19 10.64
CA GLU A 388 17.22 -32.43 9.90
C GLU A 388 18.11 -33.42 10.65
N ARG A 389 19.13 -32.92 11.35
CA ARG A 389 20.07 -33.76 12.09
C ARG A 389 19.41 -34.44 13.28
N ARG A 390 18.59 -33.72 14.06
CA ARG A 390 17.83 -34.30 15.19
C ARG A 390 16.86 -35.38 14.75
N GLU A 391 16.19 -35.15 13.61
CA GLU A 391 15.29 -36.14 13.04
C GLU A 391 16.03 -37.41 12.59
N LYS A 392 17.18 -37.25 11.93
CA LYS A 392 17.93 -38.38 11.34
C LYS A 392 18.78 -39.15 12.36
N GLU A 393 19.43 -38.47 13.29
CA GLU A 393 20.39 -39.08 14.23
C GLU A 393 19.70 -39.54 15.52
N ASP A 394 18.87 -38.68 16.11
CA ASP A 394 18.27 -38.93 17.43
C ASP A 394 16.83 -39.49 17.35
N GLY A 395 16.23 -39.45 16.16
CA GLY A 395 14.82 -39.82 15.96
C GLY A 395 13.86 -38.94 16.77
N SER A 396 14.28 -37.72 17.13
CA SER A 396 13.51 -36.81 17.99
C SER A 396 13.30 -35.46 17.31
N THR A 397 12.24 -34.77 17.72
CA THR A 397 11.93 -33.46 17.14
C THR A 397 12.98 -32.45 17.58
N TYR A 398 13.25 -31.47 16.71
CA TYR A 398 14.16 -30.38 17.04
C TYR A 398 13.62 -29.51 18.20
N TYR A 399 12.29 -29.44 18.37
CA TYR A 399 11.63 -28.81 19.52
C TYR A 399 11.97 -29.53 20.83
N ASP A 400 11.72 -30.84 20.89
CA ASP A 400 11.93 -31.66 22.09
C ASP A 400 13.41 -31.79 22.42
N SER A 401 14.26 -31.88 21.39
CA SER A 401 15.72 -31.90 21.53
C SER A 401 16.22 -30.62 22.18
N PHE A 402 15.76 -29.46 21.69
CA PHE A 402 16.19 -28.16 22.20
C PHE A 402 15.90 -27.98 23.71
N LYS A 403 14.83 -28.61 24.22
CA LYS A 403 14.51 -28.60 25.67
C LYS A 403 15.51 -29.38 26.54
N LYS A 404 16.35 -30.25 25.95
CA LYS A 404 17.34 -31.08 26.67
C LYS A 404 18.65 -30.32 26.99
N GLN A 405 18.92 -29.21 26.29
CA GLN A 405 20.09 -28.32 26.49
C GLN A 405 21.48 -29.00 26.36
N ASP A 406 21.69 -29.82 25.34
CA ASP A 406 23.03 -30.31 25.01
C ASP A 406 23.90 -29.25 24.27
N MET A 407 25.14 -29.59 23.93
CA MET A 407 26.08 -28.68 23.26
C MET A 407 25.57 -28.15 21.91
N MET A 408 24.87 -28.97 21.12
CA MET A 408 24.31 -28.55 19.85
C MET A 408 23.08 -27.67 20.06
N ASP A 409 22.31 -27.90 21.13
CA ASP A 409 21.18 -27.06 21.52
C ASP A 409 21.64 -25.67 21.96
N ILE A 410 22.79 -25.56 22.63
CA ILE A 410 23.41 -24.27 22.97
C ILE A 410 23.74 -23.48 21.70
N HIS A 411 24.31 -24.13 20.68
CA HIS A 411 24.57 -23.47 19.38
C HIS A 411 23.27 -23.04 18.70
N ALA A 412 22.28 -23.93 18.63
CA ALA A 412 20.97 -23.61 18.08
C ALA A 412 20.31 -22.43 18.81
N ASN A 413 20.47 -22.33 20.14
CA ASN A 413 19.94 -21.22 20.93
C ASN A 413 20.67 -19.91 20.61
N LEU A 414 21.98 -19.93 20.41
CA LEU A 414 22.74 -18.76 19.96
C LEU A 414 22.26 -18.28 18.59
N VAL A 415 22.04 -19.21 17.65
CA VAL A 415 21.53 -18.89 16.30
C VAL A 415 20.10 -18.32 16.37
N ARG A 416 19.23 -18.90 17.20
CA ARG A 416 17.87 -18.39 17.49
C ARG A 416 17.91 -16.93 17.95
N VAL A 417 18.76 -16.60 18.92
CA VAL A 417 18.91 -15.22 19.44
C VAL A 417 19.37 -14.26 18.34
N LYS A 418 20.39 -14.62 17.56
CA LYS A 418 20.89 -13.78 16.45
C LYS A 418 19.83 -13.49 15.39
N LEU A 419 18.95 -14.46 15.12
CA LEU A 419 17.83 -14.27 14.21
C LEU A 419 16.73 -13.40 14.83
N ALA A 420 16.44 -13.57 16.12
CA ALA A 420 15.51 -12.72 16.85
C ALA A 420 15.94 -11.26 16.84
N GLU A 421 17.20 -10.95 17.19
CA GLU A 421 17.77 -9.60 17.17
C GLU A 421 17.60 -8.92 15.81
N PHE A 422 17.83 -9.66 14.71
CA PHE A 422 17.68 -9.12 13.37
C PHE A 422 16.22 -8.77 13.02
N TRP A 423 15.27 -9.63 13.39
CA TRP A 423 13.86 -9.35 13.13
C TRP A 423 13.31 -8.27 14.06
N ASP A 424 13.76 -8.21 15.31
CA ASP A 424 13.42 -7.13 16.24
C ASP A 424 13.94 -5.77 15.71
N GLU A 425 15.16 -5.70 15.15
CA GLU A 425 15.67 -4.49 14.45
C GLU A 425 14.76 -4.04 13.30
N ILE A 426 14.23 -4.98 12.51
CA ILE A 426 13.27 -4.67 11.44
C ILE A 426 11.98 -4.10 12.03
N MET A 427 11.47 -4.67 13.12
CA MET A 427 10.25 -4.17 13.77
C MET A 427 10.45 -2.74 14.28
N GLU A 428 11.57 -2.48 14.95
CA GLU A 428 11.91 -1.14 15.46
C GLU A 428 11.96 -0.11 14.33
N LYS A 429 12.65 -0.41 13.22
CA LYS A 429 12.72 0.50 12.06
C LYS A 429 11.38 0.71 11.37
N TRP A 430 10.57 -0.34 11.27
CA TRP A 430 9.24 -0.26 10.66
C TRP A 430 8.29 0.60 11.49
N GLU A 431 8.25 0.40 12.81
CA GLU A 431 7.42 1.19 13.74
C GLU A 431 7.94 2.62 13.92
N GLY A 432 9.26 2.79 13.80
CA GLY A 432 9.93 4.10 13.77
C GLY A 432 9.72 4.91 12.50
N HIS A 433 8.98 4.39 11.50
CA HIS A 433 8.76 5.03 10.19
C HIS A 433 10.06 5.31 9.42
N GLU A 434 11.09 4.51 9.65
CA GLU A 434 12.40 4.56 8.97
C GLU A 434 12.44 3.71 7.69
N LEU A 435 11.33 3.07 7.33
CA LEU A 435 11.18 2.21 6.16
C LEU A 435 10.02 2.71 5.27
N PRO A 436 10.05 2.42 3.97
CA PRO A 436 8.95 2.72 3.05
C PRO A 436 7.60 2.21 3.54
N SER A 437 6.53 2.94 3.22
CA SER A 437 5.15 2.59 3.61
C SER A 437 4.69 1.23 3.05
N ASP A 438 5.25 0.81 1.91
CA ASP A 438 4.98 -0.47 1.28
C ASP A 438 5.82 -1.64 1.83
N PHE A 439 6.73 -1.41 2.79
CA PHE A 439 7.67 -2.43 3.26
C PHE A 439 6.97 -3.72 3.73
N LYS A 440 5.84 -3.58 4.44
CA LYS A 440 5.02 -4.70 4.94
C LYS A 440 4.26 -5.47 3.85
N SER A 441 4.16 -4.93 2.63
CA SER A 441 3.52 -5.59 1.48
C SER A 441 4.54 -6.24 0.51
N GLN A 442 5.82 -5.93 0.66
CA GLN A 442 6.89 -6.48 -0.18
C GLN A 442 7.06 -7.99 0.03
N ASN A 443 6.93 -8.75 -1.07
CA ASN A 443 6.99 -10.22 -1.05
C ASN A 443 8.25 -10.80 -0.41
N LYS A 444 9.40 -10.12 -0.58
CA LYS A 444 10.70 -10.52 -0.01
C LYS A 444 10.63 -10.65 1.51
N TRP A 445 10.16 -9.58 2.18
CA TRP A 445 10.12 -9.50 3.64
C TRP A 445 9.04 -10.40 4.22
N ILE A 446 7.84 -10.42 3.63
CA ILE A 446 6.75 -11.29 4.09
C ILE A 446 7.15 -12.76 4.01
N ASN A 447 7.73 -13.19 2.89
CA ASN A 447 8.09 -14.60 2.72
C ASN A 447 9.25 -14.98 3.65
N ALA A 448 10.27 -14.14 3.78
CA ALA A 448 11.39 -14.39 4.67
C ALA A 448 10.96 -14.44 6.15
N GLY A 449 10.11 -13.50 6.57
CA GLY A 449 9.58 -13.44 7.93
C GLY A 449 8.66 -14.60 8.26
N ASN A 450 7.81 -15.02 7.31
CA ASN A 450 6.96 -16.19 7.47
C ASN A 450 7.78 -17.49 7.62
N THR A 451 8.86 -17.64 6.84
CA THR A 451 9.77 -18.79 6.98
C THR A 451 10.50 -18.76 8.33
N TYR A 452 11.01 -17.60 8.74
CA TYR A 452 11.61 -17.40 10.07
C TYR A 452 10.64 -17.80 11.19
N ARG A 453 9.42 -17.28 11.18
CA ARG A 453 8.39 -17.58 12.17
C ARG A 453 8.15 -19.08 12.28
N LYS A 454 7.93 -19.77 11.16
CA LYS A 454 7.66 -21.22 11.14
C LYS A 454 8.82 -22.07 11.64
N LEU A 455 10.07 -21.65 11.41
CA LEU A 455 11.25 -22.41 11.83
C LEU A 455 11.62 -22.12 13.30
N VAL A 456 11.57 -20.85 13.71
CA VAL A 456 12.20 -20.34 14.92
C VAL A 456 11.23 -20.15 16.08
N GLU A 457 9.96 -19.79 15.83
CA GLU A 457 8.97 -19.63 16.91
C GLU A 457 8.79 -20.92 17.75
N PRO A 458 8.84 -22.14 17.18
CA PRO A 458 8.92 -23.37 17.96
C PRO A 458 10.06 -23.38 18.98
N LEU A 459 11.25 -22.86 18.64
CA LEU A 459 12.39 -22.80 19.55
C LEU A 459 12.21 -21.70 20.61
N ASP A 460 11.57 -20.58 20.27
CA ASP A 460 11.18 -19.55 21.24
C ASP A 460 10.16 -20.10 22.25
N ILE A 461 9.20 -20.91 21.79
CA ILE A 461 8.23 -21.62 22.65
C ILE A 461 8.96 -22.62 23.55
N ALA A 462 9.84 -23.45 23.00
CA ALA A 462 10.63 -24.41 23.76
C ALA A 462 11.44 -23.71 24.87
N HIS A 463 12.10 -22.60 24.53
CA HIS A 463 12.84 -21.79 25.49
C HIS A 463 11.94 -21.18 26.56
N TYR A 464 10.76 -20.69 26.19
CA TYR A 464 9.79 -20.10 27.12
C TYR A 464 9.32 -21.11 28.18
N TYR A 465 8.85 -22.29 27.77
CA TYR A 465 8.36 -23.32 28.70
C TYR A 465 9.48 -24.02 29.48
N LEU A 466 10.72 -23.96 29.00
CA LEU A 466 11.88 -24.43 29.74
C LEU A 466 12.30 -23.49 30.88
N THR A 467 12.10 -22.18 30.71
CA THR A 467 12.60 -21.14 31.64
C THR A 467 11.51 -20.56 32.54
N THR A 468 10.24 -20.67 32.16
CA THR A 468 9.11 -20.05 32.87
C THR A 468 8.42 -21.04 33.82
N LYS A 469 7.91 -20.56 34.97
CA LYS A 469 7.11 -21.38 35.90
C LYS A 469 5.73 -21.74 35.29
N THR A 470 5.17 -22.86 35.74
CA THR A 470 3.99 -23.57 35.18
C THR A 470 2.71 -22.75 34.96
N ASN A 471 2.52 -21.62 35.65
CA ASN A 471 1.26 -20.87 35.63
C ASN A 471 1.15 -19.77 34.55
N LYS A 472 2.15 -19.59 33.68
CA LYS A 472 2.07 -18.60 32.58
C LYS A 472 1.88 -19.28 31.22
N SER A 473 1.16 -18.60 30.32
CA SER A 473 0.88 -19.07 28.97
C SER A 473 1.71 -18.28 27.95
N TYR A 474 2.22 -18.98 26.93
CA TYR A 474 2.94 -18.34 25.84
C TYR A 474 2.08 -17.29 25.12
N PHE A 475 0.78 -17.55 24.97
CA PHE A 475 -0.12 -16.67 24.23
C PHE A 475 -0.35 -15.31 24.90
N SER A 476 -0.45 -15.28 26.24
CA SER A 476 -0.70 -14.05 27.01
C SER A 476 0.57 -13.26 27.27
N ASP A 477 1.62 -13.93 27.72
CA ASP A 477 2.78 -13.28 28.34
C ASP A 477 4.11 -13.58 27.65
N GLY A 478 4.15 -14.58 26.77
CA GLY A 478 5.40 -15.14 26.25
C GLY A 478 5.71 -14.82 24.79
N ARG A 479 4.69 -14.57 23.98
CA ARG A 479 4.83 -14.47 22.52
C ARG A 479 5.51 -13.15 22.10
N PRO A 480 6.74 -13.20 21.55
CA PRO A 480 7.45 -12.03 21.07
C PRO A 480 6.66 -11.23 20.02
N HIS A 481 6.78 -9.91 20.06
CA HIS A 481 6.07 -8.99 19.18
C HIS A 481 6.31 -9.26 17.70
N ARG A 482 7.56 -9.51 17.30
CA ARG A 482 7.95 -9.86 15.92
C ARG A 482 7.11 -10.99 15.30
N HIS A 483 6.75 -12.03 16.06
CA HIS A 483 6.00 -13.17 15.50
C HIS A 483 4.54 -12.80 15.22
N LYS A 484 3.96 -11.93 16.06
CA LYS A 484 2.61 -11.39 15.87
C LYS A 484 2.56 -10.54 14.60
N VAL A 485 3.45 -9.56 14.48
CA VAL A 485 3.54 -8.68 13.32
C VAL A 485 3.79 -9.46 12.02
N LEU A 486 4.72 -10.40 12.02
CA LEU A 486 5.02 -11.23 10.84
C LEU A 486 3.84 -12.15 10.44
N GLN A 487 3.07 -12.64 11.42
CA GLN A 487 1.84 -13.38 11.15
C GLN A 487 0.79 -12.45 10.52
N GLU A 488 0.57 -11.26 11.06
CA GLU A 488 -0.38 -10.28 10.53
C GLU A 488 -0.05 -9.89 9.08
N TRP A 489 1.24 -9.66 8.76
CA TRP A 489 1.68 -9.36 7.40
C TRP A 489 1.35 -10.50 6.41
N MET A 490 1.57 -11.75 6.83
CA MET A 490 1.24 -12.92 6.01
C MET A 490 -0.27 -13.10 5.85
N GLU A 491 -1.04 -12.93 6.92
CA GLU A 491 -2.50 -13.05 6.89
C GLU A 491 -3.14 -11.96 6.03
N ALA A 492 -2.65 -10.72 6.10
CA ALA A 492 -3.09 -9.64 5.21
C ALA A 492 -2.82 -10.00 3.73
N LYS A 493 -1.67 -10.58 3.42
CA LYS A 493 -1.34 -11.11 2.09
C LYS A 493 -2.21 -12.29 1.67
N GLU A 494 -2.69 -13.11 2.60
CA GLU A 494 -3.57 -14.25 2.28
C GLU A 494 -5.03 -13.84 2.11
N LYS A 495 -5.54 -12.95 2.97
CA LYS A 495 -6.88 -12.34 2.84
C LYS A 495 -7.07 -11.75 1.45
N THR A 496 -6.02 -11.12 0.93
CA THR A 496 -6.03 -10.51 -0.40
C THR A 496 -5.91 -11.51 -1.56
N ARG A 497 -5.58 -12.78 -1.29
CA ARG A 497 -5.52 -13.88 -2.27
C ARG A 497 -6.73 -14.82 -2.19
N SER A 498 -7.56 -14.71 -1.16
CA SER A 498 -8.67 -15.63 -0.84
C SER A 498 -9.75 -15.74 -1.93
N SER A 499 -9.84 -14.79 -2.87
CA SER A 499 -10.68 -14.88 -4.08
C SER A 499 -10.20 -15.93 -5.09
N ARG A 500 -9.00 -16.50 -4.91
CA ARG A 500 -8.44 -17.59 -5.74
C ARG A 500 -8.44 -18.85 -4.90
N GLY A 501 -9.33 -19.79 -5.23
CA GLY A 501 -9.48 -21.07 -4.52
C GLY A 501 -8.14 -21.64 -4.04
N GLN A 502 -8.05 -21.92 -2.73
CA GLN A 502 -6.85 -22.45 -2.12
C GLN A 502 -6.48 -23.77 -2.81
N ARG A 503 -5.28 -23.84 -3.40
CA ARG A 503 -4.77 -25.11 -3.89
C ARG A 503 -4.54 -26.02 -2.68
N THR A 504 -5.24 -27.14 -2.65
CA THR A 504 -5.00 -28.20 -1.67
C THR A 504 -3.55 -28.68 -1.78
N ARG A 505 -2.88 -28.78 -0.63
CA ARG A 505 -1.51 -29.31 -0.58
C ARG A 505 -1.53 -30.78 -1.02
N THR A 506 -0.52 -31.19 -1.78
CA THR A 506 -0.31 -32.59 -2.17
C THR A 506 0.78 -33.27 -1.37
N LYS A 507 1.55 -32.51 -0.58
CA LYS A 507 2.63 -32.99 0.28
C LYS A 507 2.53 -32.33 1.66
N PRO A 508 2.91 -33.05 2.73
CA PRO A 508 3.07 -32.48 4.07
C PRO A 508 3.91 -31.21 4.07
N ALA A 509 3.67 -30.34 5.04
CA ALA A 509 4.49 -29.16 5.26
C ALA A 509 5.91 -29.57 5.70
N SER A 510 6.95 -28.89 5.20
CA SER A 510 8.31 -29.11 5.71
C SER A 510 8.50 -28.50 7.09
N LEU A 511 7.76 -27.41 7.36
CA LEU A 511 7.60 -26.75 8.65
C LEU A 511 6.11 -26.59 8.90
N THR A 512 5.65 -26.83 10.12
CA THR A 512 4.23 -26.68 10.48
C THR A 512 3.74 -25.27 10.14
N GLU A 513 2.60 -25.17 9.46
CA GLU A 513 2.08 -23.89 8.95
C GLU A 513 1.72 -22.92 10.09
N ASP A 514 1.14 -23.46 11.16
CA ASP A 514 0.91 -22.75 12.41
C ASP A 514 2.15 -22.88 13.32
N SER A 515 2.88 -21.78 13.46
CA SER A 515 4.11 -21.71 14.23
C SER A 515 3.87 -21.78 15.75
N CYS A 516 2.64 -21.55 16.22
CA CYS A 516 2.24 -21.68 17.62
C CYS A 516 1.84 -23.12 18.00
N PHE A 517 1.92 -24.08 17.07
CA PHE A 517 1.52 -25.48 17.29
C PHE A 517 2.03 -26.06 18.62
N TRP A 518 3.32 -25.87 18.91
CA TRP A 518 3.92 -26.40 20.13
C TRP A 518 3.44 -25.71 21.41
N ALA A 519 3.03 -24.44 21.36
CA ALA A 519 2.42 -23.78 22.51
C ALA A 519 1.05 -24.41 22.84
N TYR A 520 0.27 -24.79 21.82
CA TYR A 520 -0.96 -25.55 22.04
C TYR A 520 -0.70 -26.92 22.66
N VAL A 521 0.38 -27.62 22.27
CA VAL A 521 0.78 -28.91 22.88
C VAL A 521 1.08 -28.74 24.38
N GLU A 522 1.81 -27.69 24.76
CA GLU A 522 2.17 -27.43 26.16
C GLU A 522 0.93 -27.07 27.01
N GLU A 523 0.01 -26.27 26.47
CA GLU A 523 -1.25 -25.97 27.16
C GLU A 523 -2.15 -27.23 27.26
N ALA A 524 -2.18 -28.07 26.23
CA ALA A 524 -2.92 -29.33 26.27
C ALA A 524 -2.35 -30.32 27.30
N TRP A 525 -1.04 -30.31 27.56
CA TRP A 525 -0.45 -31.07 28.67
C TRP A 525 -0.92 -30.54 30.04
N LYS A 526 -0.95 -29.22 30.23
CA LYS A 526 -1.46 -28.62 31.48
C LYS A 526 -2.93 -28.95 31.70
N ASP A 527 -3.74 -28.84 30.65
CA ASP A 527 -5.16 -29.18 30.70
C ASP A 527 -5.39 -30.66 31.02
N LEU A 528 -4.57 -31.56 30.48
CA LEU A 528 -4.64 -32.99 30.79
C LEU A 528 -4.28 -33.26 32.27
N GLU A 529 -3.26 -32.58 32.80
CA GLU A 529 -2.88 -32.68 34.21
C GLU A 529 -3.99 -32.15 35.14
N ASN A 530 -4.56 -30.99 34.81
CA ASN A 530 -5.69 -30.40 35.53
C ASN A 530 -6.92 -31.33 35.52
N LEU A 531 -7.20 -31.96 34.37
CA LEU A 531 -8.29 -32.90 34.23
C LEU A 531 -8.08 -34.16 35.08
N LYS A 532 -6.84 -34.69 35.14
CA LYS A 532 -6.46 -35.79 36.07
C LYS A 532 -6.63 -35.39 37.53
N GLN A 533 -6.54 -34.10 37.86
CA GLN A 533 -6.78 -33.54 39.20
C GLN A 533 -8.26 -33.18 39.47
N GLY A 534 -9.18 -33.53 38.57
CA GLY A 534 -10.63 -33.36 38.76
C GLY A 534 -11.20 -32.03 38.23
N GLN A 535 -10.43 -31.24 37.49
CA GLN A 535 -10.92 -30.01 36.86
C GLN A 535 -11.56 -30.30 35.50
N HIS A 536 -12.85 -30.65 35.51
CA HIS A 536 -13.58 -31.04 34.30
C HIS A 536 -13.74 -29.95 33.23
N GLN A 537 -13.44 -28.68 33.54
CA GLN A 537 -13.48 -27.57 32.59
C GLN A 537 -12.44 -27.72 31.46
N SER A 538 -11.33 -28.42 31.71
CA SER A 538 -10.26 -28.67 30.72
C SER A 538 -10.62 -29.71 29.66
N LEU A 539 -11.70 -30.49 29.83
CA LEU A 539 -12.11 -31.52 28.87
C LEU A 539 -12.42 -30.92 27.49
N GLN A 540 -13.18 -29.82 27.47
CA GLN A 540 -13.60 -29.16 26.24
C GLN A 540 -12.39 -28.61 25.47
N SER A 541 -11.40 -28.06 26.17
CA SER A 541 -10.15 -27.55 25.58
C SER A 541 -9.35 -28.66 24.89
N LEU A 542 -9.25 -29.84 25.53
CA LEU A 542 -8.53 -31.00 24.98
C LEU A 542 -9.21 -31.56 23.72
N GLU A 543 -10.54 -31.68 23.73
CA GLU A 543 -11.31 -32.11 22.55
C GLU A 543 -11.19 -31.10 21.39
N GLN A 544 -11.17 -29.79 21.69
CA GLN A 544 -10.93 -28.76 20.69
C GLN A 544 -9.52 -28.86 20.11
N PHE A 545 -8.51 -29.11 20.93
CA PHE A 545 -7.14 -29.31 20.47
C PHE A 545 -7.02 -30.57 19.58
N GLU A 546 -7.62 -31.70 19.97
CA GLU A 546 -7.66 -32.92 19.14
C GLU A 546 -8.30 -32.65 17.76
N LYS A 547 -9.41 -31.91 17.74
CA LYS A 547 -10.08 -31.51 16.49
C LYS A 547 -9.21 -30.57 15.64
N TYR A 548 -8.51 -29.63 16.28
CA TYR A 548 -7.57 -28.72 15.62
C TYR A 548 -6.44 -29.51 14.92
N VAL A 549 -5.80 -30.45 15.64
CA VAL A 549 -4.71 -31.26 15.09
C VAL A 549 -5.21 -32.13 13.93
N THR A 550 -6.39 -32.75 14.08
CA THR A 550 -7.01 -33.54 13.02
C THR A 550 -7.26 -32.71 11.76
N THR A 551 -7.79 -31.50 11.91
CA THR A 551 -8.06 -30.57 10.80
C THR A 551 -6.77 -30.16 10.08
N MET A 552 -5.73 -29.82 10.85
CA MET A 552 -4.42 -29.45 10.32
C MET A 552 -3.72 -30.61 9.61
N ASN A 553 -3.80 -31.82 10.16
CA ASN A 553 -3.23 -33.03 9.57
C ASN A 553 -3.92 -33.40 8.24
N ASN A 554 -5.26 -33.37 8.21
CA ASN A 554 -6.04 -33.60 6.99
C ASN A 554 -5.71 -32.57 5.88
N GLY A 555 -5.37 -31.34 6.27
CA GLY A 555 -4.89 -30.31 5.36
C GLY A 555 -3.41 -30.42 4.96
N LEU A 556 -2.69 -31.44 5.42
CA LEU A 556 -1.23 -31.62 5.24
C LEU A 556 -0.41 -30.40 5.69
N LYS A 557 -0.87 -29.72 6.76
CA LYS A 557 -0.28 -28.48 7.30
C LYS A 557 0.70 -28.70 8.45
N ILE A 558 0.77 -29.92 8.99
CA ILE A 558 1.69 -30.32 10.07
C ILE A 558 2.93 -30.96 9.46
N ALA A 559 4.10 -30.63 10.01
CA ALA A 559 5.35 -31.25 9.60
C ALA A 559 5.48 -32.69 10.15
N PRO A 560 6.07 -33.63 9.38
CA PRO A 560 6.14 -35.04 9.77
C PRO A 560 6.86 -35.30 11.11
N ASP A 561 7.79 -34.43 11.50
CA ASP A 561 8.58 -34.57 12.73
C ASP A 561 7.72 -34.53 14.00
N VAL A 562 6.58 -33.84 13.96
CA VAL A 562 5.61 -33.82 15.07
C VAL A 562 5.15 -35.23 15.45
N PHE A 563 5.11 -36.17 14.50
CA PHE A 563 4.64 -37.55 14.70
C PHE A 563 5.78 -38.54 14.99
N LEU A 564 7.02 -38.06 15.25
CA LEU A 564 8.11 -38.93 15.67
C LEU A 564 7.79 -39.59 17.02
N LYS A 565 8.20 -40.84 17.17
CA LYS A 565 7.99 -41.61 18.40
C LYS A 565 8.71 -40.92 19.56
N GLY A 566 7.98 -40.60 20.62
CA GLY A 566 8.52 -39.89 21.78
C GLY A 566 8.54 -38.36 21.66
N SER A 567 7.94 -37.78 20.60
CA SER A 567 7.70 -36.34 20.56
C SER A 567 6.73 -35.92 21.68
N SER A 568 6.79 -34.67 22.16
CA SER A 568 5.87 -34.20 23.20
C SER A 568 4.40 -34.32 22.77
N TYR A 569 4.10 -34.18 21.47
CA TYR A 569 2.75 -34.38 20.94
C TYR A 569 2.35 -35.88 20.94
N MET A 570 3.23 -36.79 20.51
CA MET A 570 2.92 -38.22 20.51
C MET A 570 2.72 -38.74 21.93
N MET A 571 3.56 -38.31 22.87
CA MET A 571 3.42 -38.64 24.29
C MET A 571 2.10 -38.11 24.87
N TRP A 572 1.71 -36.87 24.51
CA TRP A 572 0.41 -36.31 24.90
C TRP A 572 -0.74 -37.14 24.33
N SER A 573 -0.67 -37.49 23.05
CA SER A 573 -1.72 -38.24 22.36
C SER A 573 -1.91 -39.63 22.95
N GLU A 574 -0.83 -40.33 23.31
CA GLU A 574 -0.90 -41.64 23.96
C GLU A 574 -1.55 -41.56 25.36
N GLU A 575 -1.18 -40.55 26.15
CA GLU A 575 -1.75 -40.32 27.48
C GLU A 575 -3.21 -39.86 27.43
N TRP A 576 -3.57 -39.04 26.44
CA TRP A 576 -4.95 -38.61 26.21
C TRP A 576 -5.85 -39.78 25.83
N GLU A 577 -5.39 -40.65 24.93
CA GLU A 577 -6.12 -41.88 24.57
C GLU A 577 -6.25 -42.86 25.73
N LYS A 578 -5.23 -42.93 26.60
CA LYS A 578 -5.32 -43.71 27.84
C LYS A 578 -6.38 -43.14 28.77
N TYR A 579 -6.39 -41.82 28.99
CA TYR A 579 -7.41 -41.15 29.81
C TYR A 579 -8.82 -41.41 29.27
N LYS A 580 -9.05 -41.25 27.96
CA LYS A 580 -10.34 -41.53 27.31
C LYS A 580 -10.79 -42.97 27.52
N ARG A 581 -9.88 -43.94 27.41
CA ARG A 581 -10.19 -45.37 27.68
C ARG A 581 -10.59 -45.62 29.14
N ASP A 582 -9.83 -45.08 30.08
CA ASP A 582 -10.08 -45.30 31.51
C ASP A 582 -11.42 -44.68 31.97
N HIS A 583 -11.86 -43.59 31.33
CA HIS A 583 -13.08 -42.87 31.70
C HIS A 583 -14.31 -43.23 30.84
N SER A 584 -14.11 -43.81 29.65
CA SER A 584 -15.20 -44.39 28.85
C SER A 584 -15.70 -45.72 29.41
N PHE A 585 -14.84 -46.48 30.10
CA PHE A 585 -15.25 -47.72 30.80
C PHE A 585 -16.09 -47.50 32.07
N ASN A 586 -16.05 -46.30 32.67
CA ASN A 586 -16.90 -45.97 33.84
C ASN A 586 -18.33 -45.56 33.45
N GLY A 587 -18.63 -45.32 32.18
CA GLY A 587 -19.99 -45.04 31.71
C GLY A 587 -20.87 -46.28 31.48
N ALA A 588 -20.28 -47.49 31.48
CA ALA A 588 -20.97 -48.74 31.18
C ALA A 588 -21.29 -49.62 32.41
N LEU A 589 -20.95 -49.16 33.62
CA LEU A 589 -21.09 -49.94 34.86
C LEU A 589 -21.82 -49.17 35.96
N GLU A 590 -22.84 -48.38 35.62
CA GLU A 590 -23.92 -48.04 36.55
C GLU A 590 -25.28 -48.23 35.89
N SER A 591 -25.66 -49.49 35.71
CA SER A 591 -27.06 -49.91 35.66
C SER A 591 -27.38 -50.65 36.96
N PRO A 592 -28.00 -50.00 37.96
CA PRO A 592 -28.59 -50.70 39.08
C PRO A 592 -29.98 -51.24 38.68
N ILE A 593 -29.99 -52.53 38.33
CA ILE A 593 -30.94 -53.58 38.72
C ILE A 593 -32.43 -53.18 38.88
N MET A 594 -33.34 -53.86 38.14
CA MET A 594 -34.46 -54.57 38.78
C MET A 594 -35.21 -55.57 37.87
N ARG A 595 -35.22 -56.83 38.36
CA ARG A 595 -36.16 -57.95 38.14
C ARG A 595 -36.11 -58.73 36.82
#